data_AF-A0A379WHQ2-F1
#
_entry.id   AF-A0A379WHQ2-F1
#
_cell.length_a   1.000
_cell.length_b   1.000
_cell.length_c   1.000
_cell.angle_alpha   90.00
_cell.angle_beta   90.00
_cell.angle_gamma   90.00
#
_symmetry.space_group_name_H-M   'P 1'
#
loop_
_entity.id
_entity.type
_entity.pdbx_description
1 polymer ?
#
loop_
_entity_poly.entity_id
_entity_poly.type
_entity_poly.pdbx_seq_one_letter_code
_entity_poly.pdbx_strand_id
1 'polypeptide(L)' 'MPIFMHCRDAHERFLALLDPWLDSLPGAILHCFTGSRQQMQACVDRGLYIGITGGFATNDAGLSYVNSYRLFQRKSY' A
#
# COMPACT_ATOMS: atom_id res chain seq x y z
N MET A 1 3.66 16.02 -7.32
CA MET A 1 4.63 14.97 -6.95
C MET A 1 3.92 13.96 -6.05
N PRO A 2 4.04 12.63 -6.28
CA PRO A 2 3.34 11.64 -5.47
C PRO A 2 3.85 11.63 -4.01
N ILE A 3 2.97 11.28 -3.07
CA ILE A 3 3.33 11.18 -1.66
C ILE A 3 3.74 9.76 -1.32
N PHE A 4 4.85 9.63 -0.60
CA PHE A 4 5.36 8.37 -0.07
C PHE A 4 5.05 8.28 1.42
N MET A 5 4.29 7.27 1.83
CA MET A 5 3.68 7.16 3.16
C MET A 5 3.97 5.82 3.82
N HIS A 6 4.04 5.83 5.14
CA HIS A 6 4.21 4.65 5.98
C HIS A 6 3.05 4.51 6.95
N CYS A 7 2.58 3.28 7.17
CA CYS A 7 1.60 2.97 8.22
C CYS A 7 1.92 1.60 8.84
N ARG A 8 1.94 1.54 10.17
CA ARG A 8 2.04 0.32 10.98
C ARG A 8 1.02 0.41 12.12
N ASP A 9 0.21 -0.64 12.29
CA ASP A 9 -0.79 -0.78 13.37
C ASP A 9 -1.77 0.39 13.57
N ALA A 10 -1.92 1.25 12.55
CA ALA A 10 -2.72 2.47 12.63
C ALA A 10 -3.64 2.65 11.41
N HIS A 11 -4.03 1.56 10.75
CA HIS A 11 -4.69 1.59 9.44
C HIS A 11 -5.97 2.43 9.41
N GLU A 12 -6.88 2.24 10.37
CA GLU A 12 -8.15 2.98 10.40
C GLU A 12 -7.92 4.48 10.58
N ARG A 13 -7.04 4.86 11.50
CA ARG A 13 -6.70 6.26 11.74
C ARG A 13 -5.96 6.88 10.55
N PHE A 14 -5.08 6.12 9.92
CA PHE A 14 -4.35 6.53 8.73
C PHE A 14 -5.30 6.84 7.58
N LEU A 15 -6.23 5.93 7.26
CA LEU A 15 -7.22 6.16 6.21
C LEU A 15 -8.15 7.33 6.54
N ALA A 16 -8.64 7.43 7.78
CA ALA A 16 -9.49 8.54 8.18
C ALA A 16 -8.82 9.92 7.99
N LEU A 17 -7.51 9.99 8.17
CA LEU A 17 -6.74 11.22 7.93
C LEU A 17 -6.42 11.45 6.46
N LEU A 18 -6.28 10.38 5.67
CA LEU A 18 -5.90 10.45 4.26
C LEU A 18 -7.10 10.69 3.34
N ASP A 19 -8.26 10.10 3.65
CA ASP A 19 -9.46 10.11 2.79
C ASP A 19 -9.87 11.51 2.30
N PRO A 20 -9.85 12.59 3.13
CA PRO A 20 -10.19 13.93 2.66
C PRO A 20 -9.22 14.52 1.63
N TRP A 21 -8.00 13.99 1.52
CA TRP A 21 -6.95 14.52 0.67
C TRP A 21 -6.78 13.73 -0.62
N LEU A 22 -7.31 12.51 -0.73
CA LEU A 22 -7.05 11.62 -1.87
C LEU A 22 -7.31 12.28 -3.22
N ASP A 23 -8.43 13.02 -3.35
CA ASP A 23 -8.80 13.71 -4.60
C ASP A 23 -7.85 14.86 -4.97
N SER A 24 -7.15 15.42 -3.98
CA SER A 24 -6.19 16.51 -4.17
C SER A 24 -4.77 16.02 -4.45
N LEU A 25 -4.50 14.72 -4.26
CA LEU A 25 -3.18 14.14 -4.40
C LEU A 25 -2.97 13.62 -5.84
N PRO A 26 -1.83 13.94 -6.48
CA PRO A 26 -1.50 13.40 -7.80
C PRO A 26 -1.13 11.90 -7.77
N GLY A 27 -1.08 11.30 -6.58
CA GLY A 27 -0.75 9.89 -6.35
C GLY A 27 -0.21 9.64 -4.95
N ALA A 28 -0.49 8.45 -4.41
CA ALA A 28 -0.15 8.05 -3.06
C ALA A 28 0.46 6.64 -3.04
N ILE A 29 1.64 6.49 -2.43
CA ILE A 29 2.34 5.21 -2.27
C ILE A 29 2.43 4.88 -0.79
N LEU A 30 1.87 3.74 -0.37
CA LEU A 30 2.01 3.19 0.97
C LEU A 30 3.10 2.12 0.97
N HIS A 31 4.29 2.45 1.48
CA HIS A 31 5.45 1.55 1.45
C HIS A 31 5.58 0.68 2.71
N CYS A 32 6.27 -0.46 2.56
CA CYS A 32 6.49 -1.45 3.62
C CYS A 32 5.17 -1.92 4.26
N PHE A 33 4.16 -2.19 3.44
CA PHE A 33 2.86 -2.65 3.91
C PHE A 33 2.98 -4.03 4.57
N THR A 34 2.42 -4.14 5.77
CA THR A 34 2.43 -5.36 6.60
C THR A 34 1.05 -5.70 7.18
N GLY A 35 0.00 -5.01 6.71
CA GLY A 35 -1.37 -5.19 7.17
C GLY A 35 -2.07 -6.43 6.59
N SER A 36 -3.33 -6.60 6.93
CA SER A 36 -4.15 -7.71 6.44
C SER A 36 -4.56 -7.55 4.97
N ARG A 37 -5.06 -8.64 4.37
CA ARG A 37 -5.66 -8.65 3.03
C ARG A 37 -6.76 -7.59 2.87
N GLN A 38 -7.63 -7.45 3.88
CA GLN A 38 -8.73 -6.47 3.87
C GLN A 38 -8.21 -5.04 3.89
N GLN A 39 -7.18 -4.77 4.71
CA GLN A 39 -6.54 -3.46 4.79
C GLN A 39 -5.84 -3.09 3.47
N MET A 40 -5.22 -4.06 2.80
CA MET A 40 -4.61 -3.84 1.49
C MET A 40 -5.68 -3.48 0.44
N GLN A 41 -6.77 -4.25 0.40
CA GLN A 41 -7.86 -4.00 -0.55
C GLN A 41 -8.47 -2.61 -0.34
N ALA A 42 -8.71 -2.22 0.92
CA ALA A 42 -9.21 -0.89 1.26
C ALA A 42 -8.32 0.25 0.75
N CYS A 43 -7.00 0.06 0.71
CA CYS A 43 -6.08 1.02 0.12
C CYS A 43 -6.10 1.00 -1.43
N VAL A 44 -6.17 -0.17 -2.06
CA VAL A 44 -6.24 -0.30 -3.52
C VAL A 44 -7.53 0.30 -4.07
N ASP A 45 -8.65 0.08 -3.40
CA ASP A 45 -9.97 0.63 -3.79
C ASP A 45 -9.98 2.17 -3.75
N ARG A 46 -9.08 2.77 -2.97
CA ARG A 46 -8.84 4.22 -2.85
C ARG A 46 -7.77 4.74 -3.82
N GLY A 47 -7.24 3.89 -4.69
CA GLY A 47 -6.21 4.26 -5.66
C GLY A 47 -4.79 4.38 -5.09
N LEU A 48 -4.53 3.87 -3.88
CA LEU A 48 -3.16 3.86 -3.34
C LEU A 48 -2.33 2.75 -4.00
N TYR A 49 -1.06 3.06 -4.26
CA TYR A 49 -0.05 2.08 -4.63
C TYR A 49 0.57 1.45 -3.40
N ILE A 50 0.72 0.12 -3.36
CA ILE A 50 1.22 -0.59 -2.19
C ILE A 50 2.63 -1.13 -2.41
N GLY A 51 3.59 -0.71 -1.58
CA GLY A 51 4.93 -1.29 -1.55
C GLY A 51 4.95 -2.51 -0.62
N ILE A 52 5.04 -3.72 -1.19
CA ILE A 52 5.24 -4.97 -0.43
C ILE A 52 6.73 -5.27 -0.33
N THR A 53 7.23 -5.48 0.89
CA THR A 53 8.60 -5.94 1.16
C THR A 53 8.69 -7.46 1.19
N GLY A 54 9.88 -7.99 0.87
CA GLY A 54 10.12 -9.43 0.69
C GLY A 54 9.69 -10.34 1.85
N GLY A 55 9.72 -9.84 3.10
CA GLY A 55 9.26 -10.61 4.27
C GLY A 55 7.74 -10.84 4.33
N PHE A 56 6.93 -10.03 3.64
CA PHE A 56 5.48 -10.25 3.52
C PHE A 56 5.15 -11.10 2.28
N ALA A 57 5.96 -11.00 1.22
CA ALA A 57 5.82 -11.79 0.00
C ALA A 57 6.21 -13.27 0.15
N THR A 58 6.67 -13.72 1.33
CA THR A 58 6.96 -15.14 1.60
C THR A 58 5.75 -15.94 2.05
N ASN A 59 4.63 -15.29 2.40
CA ASN A 59 3.37 -16.00 2.68
C ASN A 59 2.54 -16.13 1.39
N ASP A 60 1.75 -17.21 1.26
CA ASP A 60 0.94 -17.49 0.06
C ASP A 60 -0.02 -16.34 -0.30
N ALA A 61 -0.52 -15.64 0.73
CA ALA A 61 -1.36 -14.48 0.55
C ALA A 61 -0.63 -13.32 -0.15
N GLY A 62 0.62 -13.04 0.23
CA GLY A 62 1.49 -12.01 -0.33
C GLY A 62 1.93 -12.35 -1.75
N LEU A 63 2.25 -13.62 -2.04
CA LEU A 63 2.59 -14.08 -3.39
C LEU A 63 1.44 -13.91 -4.39
N SER A 64 0.21 -14.26 -3.97
CA SER A 64 -0.99 -14.07 -4.80
C SER A 64 -1.18 -12.60 -5.22
N TYR A 65 -0.89 -11.66 -4.30
CA TYR A 65 -1.07 -10.22 -4.55
C TYR A 65 0.03 -9.58 -5.38
N VAL A 66 1.30 -9.97 -5.17
CA VAL A 66 2.42 -9.50 -6.00
C VAL A 66 2.21 -9.89 -7.47
N ASN A 67 1.56 -11.03 -7.72
CA ASN A 67 1.26 -11.47 -9.09
C ASN A 67 0.05 -10.75 -9.70
N SER A 68 -0.97 -10.38 -8.92
CA SER A 68 -2.17 -9.70 -9.42
C SER A 68 -1.99 -8.19 -9.60
N TYR A 69 -1.13 -7.58 -8.79
CA TYR A 69 -0.80 -6.16 -8.90
C TYR A 69 0.70 -6.08 -9.14
N ARG A 70 1.10 -5.60 -10.33
CA ARG A 70 2.51 -5.40 -10.72
C ARG A 70 3.10 -4.26 -9.89
N LEU A 71 3.27 -4.50 -8.59
CA LEU A 71 3.74 -3.55 -7.61
C LEU A 71 5.22 -3.28 -7.88
N PHE A 72 5.61 -2.02 -7.71
CA PHE A 72 6.85 -1.41 -8.19
C PHE A 72 8.10 -1.96 -7.49
N GLN A 73 8.39 -3.26 -7.62
CA GLN A 73 9.67 -3.86 -7.26
C GLN A 73 10.65 -3.68 -8.42
N ARG A 74 11.02 -2.43 -8.73
CA ARG A 74 12.28 -2.16 -9.46
C ARG A 74 12.70 -0.70 -9.33
N LYS A 75 13.50 -0.43 -8.30
CA LYS A 75 14.91 0.00 -8.38
C LYS A 75 15.27 0.66 -7.06
N SER A 76 15.85 -0.12 -6.14
CA SER A 76 16.82 0.43 -5.20
C SER A 76 18.03 0.88 -6.01
N TYR A 77 18.45 2.12 -5.81
CA TYR A 77 19.81 2.56 -6.11
C TYR A 77 20.82 1.77 -5.27
#